data_AF-A0AAD7P0B8-F1
#
_entry.id   AF-A0AAD7P0B8-F1
#
_cell.length_a   1.000
_cell.length_b   1.000
_cell.length_c   1.000
_cell.angle_alpha   90.00
_cell.angle_beta   90.00
_cell.angle_gamma   90.00
#
_symmetry.space_group_name_H-M   'P 1'
#
loop_
_entity.id
_entity.type
_entity.pdbx_description
1 polymer ?
#
loop_
_entity_poly.entity_id
_entity_poly.type
_entity_poly.pdbx_seq_one_letter_code
_entity_poly.pdbx_strand_id
1 'polypeptide(L)'
;MVGNIILSFSTLASAFRLKAPLPPYLPPAEASRQRLVAAIRKLDVMRNRDVKGSRQLLFFAYALTMKGVTVELESLGHTLQNAFGVIGQTPEEFEALFVDPEESQRRASHYV
;
A
#
# COMPACT_ATOMS: atom_id res chain seq x y z
N MET A 1 -4.61 6.44 -3.65
CA MET A 1 -5.50 5.49 -2.94
C MET A 1 -5.98 4.38 -3.86
N VAL A 2 -6.76 4.65 -4.92
CA VAL A 2 -7.30 3.61 -5.82
C VAL A 2 -6.23 2.68 -6.39
N GLY A 3 -5.10 3.22 -6.85
CA GLY A 3 -3.98 2.41 -7.35
C GLY A 3 -3.47 1.38 -6.34
N ASN A 4 -3.35 1.74 -5.05
CA ASN A 4 -2.93 0.81 -4.00
C ASN A 4 -3.97 -0.28 -3.72
N ILE A 5 -5.26 0.02 -3.87
CA ILE A 5 -6.34 -0.97 -3.74
C ILE A 5 -6.28 -1.97 -4.90
N ILE A 6 -6.19 -1.49 -6.14
CA ILE A 6 -6.10 -2.35 -7.33
C ILE A 6 -4.84 -3.21 -7.28
N LEU A 7 -3.71 -2.61 -6.91
CA LEU A 7 -2.45 -3.33 -6.74
C LEU A 7 -2.58 -4.42 -5.66
N SER A 8 -3.18 -4.10 -4.51
CA SER A 8 -3.43 -5.11 -3.45
C SER A 8 -4.24 -6.29 -3.97
N PHE A 9 -5.38 -6.03 -4.64
CA PHE A 9 -6.18 -7.12 -5.21
C PHE A 9 -5.40 -7.94 -6.23
N SER A 10 -4.65 -7.30 -7.12
CA SER A 10 -3.85 -8.00 -8.12
C SER A 10 -2.77 -8.87 -7.48
N THR A 11 -2.03 -8.35 -6.50
CA THR A 11 -1.00 -9.08 -5.77
C THR A 11 -1.59 -10.27 -5.01
N LEU A 12 -2.66 -10.06 -4.23
CA LEU A 12 -3.29 -11.11 -3.43
C LEU A 12 -3.92 -12.19 -4.31
N ALA A 13 -4.62 -11.81 -5.38
CA ALA A 13 -5.22 -12.76 -6.31
C ALA A 13 -4.15 -13.61 -7.01
N SER A 14 -3.03 -12.99 -7.40
CA SER A 14 -1.91 -13.70 -8.02
C SER A 14 -1.24 -14.66 -7.05
N ALA A 15 -0.98 -14.23 -5.82
CA ALA A 15 -0.42 -15.09 -4.77
C ALA A 15 -1.34 -16.28 -4.47
N PHE A 16 -2.65 -16.05 -4.40
CA PHE A 16 -3.63 -17.11 -4.16
C PHE A 16 -3.69 -18.11 -5.33
N ARG A 17 -3.66 -17.63 -6.57
CA ARG A 17 -3.72 -18.49 -7.77
C ARG A 17 -2.45 -19.32 -7.93
N LEU A 18 -1.29 -18.76 -7.61
CA LEU A 18 0.01 -19.40 -7.79
C LEU A 18 0.49 -20.15 -6.54
N LYS A 19 -0.15 -19.95 -5.39
CA LYS A 19 0.33 -20.38 -4.06
C LYS A 19 1.78 -19.94 -3.81
N ALA A 20 2.09 -18.73 -4.26
CA ALA A 20 3.44 -18.18 -4.24
C ALA A 20 3.64 -17.30 -3.00
N PRO A 21 4.88 -17.20 -2.49
CA PRO A 21 5.20 -16.29 -1.39
C PRO A 21 4.95 -14.84 -1.80
N LEU A 22 4.50 -14.03 -0.84
CA LEU A 22 4.24 -12.61 -1.05
C LEU A 22 5.48 -11.76 -0.73
N PRO A 23 5.60 -10.54 -1.31
CA PRO A 23 6.61 -9.59 -0.86
C PRO A 23 6.43 -9.24 0.63
N PRO A 24 7.50 -8.83 1.33
CA PRO A 24 7.42 -8.44 2.74
C PRO A 24 6.60 -7.16 2.94
N TYR A 25 6.64 -6.24 1.98
CA TYR A 25 5.78 -5.06 1.98
C TYR A 25 4.51 -5.29 1.17
N LEU A 26 3.36 -5.04 1.80
CA LEU A 26 2.07 -4.99 1.12
C LEU A 26 1.81 -3.57 0.58
N PRO A 27 1.02 -3.42 -0.50
CA PRO A 27 0.65 -2.09 -0.98
C PRO A 27 -0.05 -1.27 0.12
N PRO A 28 0.35 -0.01 0.37
CA PRO A 28 -0.09 0.77 1.53
C PRO A 28 -1.49 1.39 1.32
N ALA A 29 -2.51 0.54 1.21
CA ALA A 29 -3.88 0.94 0.87
C ALA A 29 -4.53 1.79 1.98
N GLU A 30 -4.47 1.36 3.23
CA GLU A 30 -5.05 2.07 4.39
C GLU A 30 -4.33 3.40 4.65
N ALA A 31 -2.99 3.40 4.68
CA ALA A 31 -2.21 4.64 4.82
C ALA A 31 -2.55 5.66 3.72
N SER A 32 -2.76 5.20 2.48
CA SER A 32 -3.19 6.06 1.38
C SER A 32 -4.59 6.62 1.55
N ARG A 33 -5.51 5.83 2.13
CA ARG A 33 -6.87 6.27 2.46
C ARG A 33 -6.85 7.30 3.59
N GLN A 34 -6.05 7.10 4.63
CA GLN A 34 -5.88 8.06 5.72
C GLN A 34 -5.35 9.40 5.23
N ARG A 35 -4.33 9.41 4.35
CA ARG A 35 -3.82 10.63 3.71
C ARG A 35 -4.91 11.33 2.89
N LEU A 36 -5.74 10.57 2.16
CA LEU A 36 -6.85 11.13 1.40
C LEU A 36 -7.92 11.76 2.31
N VAL A 37 -8.32 11.06 3.38
CA VAL A 37 -9.28 11.59 4.37
C VAL A 37 -8.73 12.86 5.03
N ALA A 38 -7.45 12.87 5.41
CA ALA A 38 -6.81 14.04 5.99
C ALA A 38 -6.78 15.23 5.02
N ALA A 39 -6.52 14.98 3.74
CA ALA A 39 -6.55 16.03 2.70
C ALA A 39 -7.97 16.57 2.48
N ILE A 40 -8.98 15.69 2.40
CA ILE A 40 -10.37 16.10 2.19
C ILE A 40 -10.89 16.94 3.36
N ARG A 41 -10.52 16.59 4.61
CA ARG A 41 -10.87 17.36 5.82
C ARG A 41 -10.33 18.78 5.84
N LYS A 42 -9.24 19.08 5.12
CA LYS A 42 -8.64 20.41 5.04
C LYS A 42 -9.33 21.33 4.04
N LEU A 43 -10.27 20.83 3.23
CA LEU A 43 -10.99 21.63 2.25
C LEU A 43 -12.02 22.54 2.94
N ASP A 44 -12.06 23.82 2.56
CA ASP A 44 -12.97 24.82 3.15
C ASP A 44 -14.45 24.44 3.04
N VAL A 45 -14.83 23.66 2.02
CA VAL A 45 -16.20 23.15 1.83
C VAL A 45 -16.66 22.23 2.98
N MET A 46 -15.74 21.46 3.57
CA MET A 46 -16.03 20.66 4.76
C MET A 46 -16.01 21.50 6.04
N ARG A 47 -15.17 22.54 6.08
CA ARG A 47 -14.98 23.40 7.25
C ARG A 47 -16.16 24.35 7.46
N ASN A 48 -16.73 24.88 6.37
CA ASN A 48 -17.85 25.82 6.40
C ASN A 48 -19.23 25.14 6.30
N ARG A 49 -19.29 23.81 6.19
CA ARG A 49 -20.53 23.02 5.99
C ARG A 49 -21.44 23.54 4.86
N ASP A 50 -20.88 24.25 3.88
CA ASP A 50 -21.66 24.72 2.74
C ASP A 50 -21.87 23.54 1.78
N VAL A 51 -23.02 22.87 1.91
CA VAL A 51 -23.37 21.59 1.25
C VAL A 51 -23.53 21.72 -0.27
N LYS A 52 -23.20 22.87 -0.85
CA LYS A 52 -23.31 23.13 -2.29
C LYS A 52 -22.33 22.30 -3.15
N GLY A 53 -21.32 21.66 -2.55
CA GLY A 53 -20.40 20.74 -3.23
C GLY A 53 -20.77 19.27 -3.07
N SER A 54 -21.78 18.78 -3.79
CA SER A 54 -22.19 17.36 -3.75
C SER A 54 -21.02 16.40 -4.05
N ARG A 55 -20.10 16.79 -4.93
CA ARG A 55 -18.99 15.95 -5.40
C ARG A 55 -17.92 15.70 -4.34
N GLN A 56 -17.56 16.70 -3.54
CA GLN A 56 -16.58 16.58 -2.47
C GLN A 56 -17.10 15.68 -1.35
N LEU A 57 -18.39 15.80 -1.03
CA LEU A 57 -19.05 14.93 -0.06
C LEU A 57 -19.08 13.46 -0.54
N LEU A 58 -19.30 13.22 -1.83
CA LEU A 58 -19.23 11.88 -2.42
C LEU A 58 -17.83 11.27 -2.31
N PHE A 59 -16.77 12.04 -2.61
CA PHE A 59 -15.39 11.55 -2.43
C PHE A 59 -15.06 11.26 -0.97
N PHE A 60 -15.57 12.08 -0.04
CA PHE A 60 -15.42 11.83 1.39
C PHE A 60 -16.15 10.55 1.83
N ALA A 61 -17.42 10.40 1.44
CA ALA A 61 -18.21 9.21 1.73
C ALA A 61 -17.55 7.95 1.19
N TYR A 62 -17.05 8.00 -0.06
CA TYR A 62 -16.27 6.93 -0.66
C TYR A 62 -15.01 6.60 0.16
N ALA A 63 -14.20 7.60 0.53
CA ALA A 63 -13.00 7.36 1.33
C ALA A 63 -13.32 6.83 2.75
N LEU A 64 -14.50 7.12 3.27
CA LEU A 64 -14.97 6.59 4.55
C LEU A 64 -15.40 5.12 4.44
N THR A 65 -16.17 4.76 3.41
CA THR A 65 -16.62 3.38 3.19
C THR A 65 -15.47 2.44 2.80
N MET A 66 -14.41 2.97 2.17
CA MET A 66 -13.21 2.21 1.84
C MET A 66 -12.39 1.76 3.05
N LYS A 67 -12.69 2.23 4.27
CA LYS A 67 -11.98 1.78 5.49
C LYS A 67 -12.06 0.26 5.65
N GLY A 68 -13.26 -0.32 5.52
CA GLY A 68 -13.44 -1.77 5.63
C GLY A 68 -12.59 -2.51 4.60
N VAL A 69 -12.69 -2.11 3.32
CA VAL A 69 -11.95 -2.74 2.22
C VAL A 69 -10.43 -2.70 2.46
N THR A 70 -9.90 -1.54 2.83
CA THR A 70 -8.46 -1.35 3.00
C THR A 70 -7.89 -2.11 4.21
N VAL A 71 -8.63 -2.18 5.31
CA VAL A 71 -8.24 -2.97 6.50
C VAL A 71 -8.31 -4.47 6.20
N GLU A 72 -9.35 -4.93 5.51
CA GLU A 72 -9.47 -6.34 5.14
C GLU A 72 -8.38 -6.78 4.15
N LEU A 73 -7.99 -5.90 3.21
CA LEU A 73 -6.88 -6.18 2.29
C LEU A 73 -5.55 -6.39 3.03
N GLU A 74 -5.28 -5.60 4.07
CA GLU A 74 -4.07 -5.71 4.89
C GLU A 74 -4.09 -7.01 5.72
N SER A 75 -5.21 -7.29 6.38
CA SER A 75 -5.44 -8.54 7.12
C SER A 75 -5.28 -9.78 6.23
N LEU A 76 -5.89 -9.75 5.04
CA LEU A 76 -5.80 -10.84 4.08
C LEU A 76 -4.36 -11.01 3.58
N GLY A 77 -3.64 -9.92 3.32
CA GLY A 77 -2.24 -9.97 2.92
C GLY A 77 -1.36 -10.65 3.95
N HIS A 78 -1.49 -10.30 5.23
CA HIS A 78 -0.76 -10.98 6.30
C HIS A 78 -1.17 -12.45 6.44
N THR A 79 -2.46 -12.76 6.26
CA THR A 79 -2.93 -14.15 6.26
C THR A 79 -2.26 -14.96 5.14
N LEU A 80 -2.16 -14.41 3.93
CA LEU A 80 -1.50 -15.08 2.82
C LEU A 80 0.02 -15.16 2.98
N GLN A 81 0.66 -14.13 3.56
CA GLN A 81 2.08 -14.18 3.92
C GLN A 81 2.36 -15.31 4.92
N ASN A 82 1.47 -15.51 5.90
CA ASN A 82 1.59 -16.63 6.85
C ASN A 82 1.33 -17.99 6.17
N ALA A 83 0.42 -18.06 5.20
CA ALA A 83 0.04 -19.29 4.54
C ALA A 83 1.03 -19.75 3.44
N PHE A 84 1.56 -18.82 2.65
CA PHE A 84 2.40 -19.09 1.47
C PHE A 84 3.85 -18.63 1.63
N GLY A 85 4.16 -17.91 2.71
CA GLY A 85 5.50 -17.39 2.99
C GLY A 85 5.73 -15.98 2.46
N VAL A 86 6.90 -15.45 2.81
CA VAL A 86 7.37 -14.12 2.45
C VAL A 86 8.66 -14.23 1.65
N ILE A 87 8.75 -13.53 0.52
CA ILE A 87 9.98 -13.46 -0.28
C ILE A 87 11.05 -12.80 0.58
N GLY A 88 12.17 -13.49 0.76
CA GLY A 88 13.29 -12.99 1.56
C GLY A 88 13.04 -13.00 3.07
N GLN A 89 11.97 -13.60 3.62
CA GLN A 89 11.65 -13.65 5.07
C GLN A 89 11.48 -12.30 5.78
N THR A 90 12.45 -11.39 5.67
CA THR A 90 12.50 -10.03 6.19
C THR A 90 12.54 -9.00 5.05
N PRO A 91 12.09 -7.75 5.31
CA PRO A 91 12.26 -6.66 4.36
C PRO A 91 13.72 -6.44 3.95
N GLU A 92 14.67 -6.55 4.88
CA GLU A 92 16.08 -6.28 4.64
C GLU A 92 16.71 -7.30 3.67
N GLU A 93 16.42 -8.58 3.87
CA GLU A 93 16.84 -9.66 2.98
C GLU A 93 16.19 -9.54 1.60
N PHE A 94 14.93 -9.12 1.54
CA PHE A 94 14.27 -8.84 0.28
C PHE A 94 14.94 -7.68 -0.47
N GLU A 95 15.22 -6.56 0.19
CA GLU A 95 15.92 -5.42 -0.41
C GLU A 95 17.33 -5.80 -0.90
N ALA A 96 18.02 -6.69 -0.17
CA ALA A 96 19.31 -7.21 -0.58
C ALA A 96 19.27 -7.95 -1.95
N LEU A 97 18.12 -8.49 -2.37
CA LEU A 97 17.96 -9.12 -3.69
C LEU A 97 18.07 -8.13 -4.86
N PHE A 98 17.93 -6.83 -4.61
CA PHE A 98 17.93 -5.78 -5.63
C PHE A 98 19.22 -4.94 -5.62
N VAL A 99 20.14 -5.21 -4.69
CA VAL A 99 21.43 -4.52 -4.63
C VAL A 99 22.40 -5.17 -5.62
N ASP A 100 22.91 -4.38 -6.58
CA ASP A 100 23.96 -4.83 -7.50
C ASP A 100 25.30 -4.95 -6.74
N PRO A 101 25.91 -6.16 -6.67
CA PRO A 101 27.21 -6.35 -6.05
C PRO A 101 28.31 -5.48 -6.68
N GLU A 102 28.27 -5.27 -8.00
CA GLU A 102 29.28 -4.50 -8.72
C GLU A 102 29.16 -3.00 -8.48
N GLU A 103 27.94 -2.47 -8.40
CA GLU A 103 27.72 -1.04 -8.08
C GLU A 103 28.15 -0.72 -6.65
N SER A 104 27.92 -1.65 -5.72
CA SER A 104 28.35 -1.55 -4.33
C SER A 104 29.88 -1.52 -4.20
N GLN A 105 30.57 -2.37 -4.96
CA GLN A 105 32.04 -2.39 -5.02
C GLN A 105 32.63 -1.14 -5.68
N ARG A 106 32.03 -0.63 -6.77
CA ARG A 106 32.48 0.61 -7.42
C ARG A 106 32.36 1.84 -6.52
N ARG A 107 31.29 1.93 -5.72
CA ARG A 107 31.12 3.02 -4.72
C ARG A 107 32.15 2.94 -3.59
N ALA A 108 32.49 1.73 -3.14
CA ALA A 108 33.51 1.52 -2.11
C ALA A 108 34.92 1.90 -2.61
N SER A 109 35.26 1.57 -3.85
CA SER A 109 36.57 1.89 -4.44
C SER A 109 36.74 3.35 -4.85
N HIS A 110 35.67 4.14 -4.97
CA HIS A 110 35.76 5.58 -5.28
C HIS A 110 36.08 6.43 -4.02
N TYR A 111 35.91 5.88 -2.82
CA TYR A 111 36.21 6.56 -1.55
C TYR A 111 37.58 6.19 -0.95
N VAL A 112 38.39 5.41 -1.69
CA VAL A 112 39.78 5.05 -1.37
C VAL A 112 40.69 5.67 -2.41
#